data_AF-A0A9D6MF33-F1
#
_entry.id   AF-A0A9D6MF33-F1
#
_cell.length_a   1.000
_cell.length_b   1.000
_cell.length_c   1.000
_cell.angle_alpha   90.00
_cell.angle_beta   90.00
_cell.angle_gamma   90.00
#
_symmetry.space_group_name_H-M   'P 1'
#
loop_
_entity.id
_entity.type
_entity.pdbx_description
1 polymer ?
#
loop_
_entity_poly.entity_id
_entity_poly.type
_entity_poly.pdbx_seq_one_letter_code
_entity_poly.pdbx_strand_id
1 'polypeptide(L)'
;MTGAQPHASSGKTLKGKPAPKLNLEALARSVGVQKVQVVDTWQRKEVGRAIRSALAYAGPAVVIARGPCQRLPEMRMSERGALPYFVDESLCTKCDACFKV
;
A
#
# COMPACT_ATOMS: atom_id res chain seq x y z
N MET A 1 11.41 -7.54 -1.65
CA MET A 1 12.86 -7.80 -1.66
C MET A 1 13.37 -8.30 -0.30
N THR A 2 13.17 -7.62 0.83
CA THR A 2 13.67 -8.11 2.15
C THR A 2 12.60 -8.64 3.11
N GLY A 3 11.34 -8.25 2.93
CA GLY A 3 10.18 -8.78 3.68
C GLY A 3 10.06 -8.24 5.10
N ALA A 4 8.93 -7.58 5.40
CA ALA A 4 8.56 -7.07 6.73
C ALA A 4 9.61 -6.22 7.48
N GLN A 5 10.61 -5.69 6.77
CA GLN A 5 11.63 -4.84 7.37
C GLN A 5 11.08 -3.42 7.57
N PRO A 6 11.41 -2.74 8.69
CA PRO A 6 11.12 -1.33 8.86
C PRO A 6 11.92 -0.47 7.86
N HIS A 7 11.46 0.75 7.64
CA HIS A 7 12.12 1.73 6.77
C HIS A 7 11.95 3.13 7.36
N ALA A 8 12.59 4.15 6.79
CA ALA A 8 12.58 5.51 7.36
C ALA A 8 11.18 6.09 7.63
N SER A 9 10.15 5.63 6.89
CA SER A 9 8.77 6.06 7.11
C SER A 9 7.90 5.06 7.89
N SER A 10 8.47 4.01 8.50
CA SER A 10 7.73 3.11 9.40
C SER A 10 7.59 3.67 10.82
N GLY A 11 8.39 4.67 11.20
CA GLY A 11 8.38 5.26 12.55
C GLY A 11 8.89 4.31 13.64
N LYS A 12 9.68 3.30 13.27
CA LYS A 12 10.27 2.32 14.19
C LYS A 12 11.78 2.21 13.93
N THR A 13 12.57 2.12 15.00
CA THR A 13 14.01 1.78 14.93
C THR A 13 14.21 0.32 14.53
N LEU A 14 15.46 -0.08 14.24
CA LEU A 14 15.84 -1.48 14.03
C LEU A 14 15.48 -2.40 15.21
N LYS A 15 15.39 -1.85 16.42
CA LYS A 15 14.97 -2.58 17.64
C LYS A 15 13.46 -2.52 17.89
N GLY A 16 12.66 -2.03 16.93
CA GLY A 16 11.21 -1.92 17.04
C GLY A 16 10.69 -0.78 17.93
N LYS A 17 11.59 0.00 18.57
CA LYS A 17 11.20 1.16 19.39
C LYS A 17 10.66 2.30 18.53
N PRO A 18 9.72 3.12 19.04
CA PRO A 18 9.25 4.32 18.35
C PRO A 18 10.41 5.22 17.89
N ALA A 19 10.30 5.76 16.68
CA ALA A 19 11.26 6.69 16.10
C ALA A 19 10.53 7.75 15.29
N PRO A 20 11.15 8.93 15.06
CA PRO A 20 10.63 9.91 14.13
C PRO A 20 10.35 9.28 12.76
N LYS A 21 9.17 9.58 12.21
CA LYS A 21 8.73 9.06 10.92
C LYS A 21 9.07 10.07 9.83
N LEU A 22 9.83 9.65 8.82
CA LEU A 22 10.12 10.49 7.67
C LEU A 22 8.82 10.84 6.92
N ASN A 23 8.58 12.13 6.73
CA ASN A 23 7.50 12.61 5.89
C ASN A 23 7.97 12.64 4.42
N LEU A 24 7.62 11.60 3.67
CA LEU A 24 7.97 11.46 2.26
C LEU A 24 7.41 12.60 1.38
N GLU A 25 6.24 13.15 1.73
CA GLU A 25 5.66 14.26 0.97
C GLU A 25 6.48 15.54 1.16
N ALA A 26 6.78 15.87 2.41
CA ALA A 26 7.61 17.04 2.73
C ALA A 26 9.01 16.91 2.12
N LEU A 27 9.61 15.71 2.18
CA LEU A 27 10.92 15.44 1.57
C LEU A 27 10.89 15.62 0.05
N ALA A 28 9.88 15.07 -0.63
CA ALA A 28 9.75 15.24 -2.08
C ALA A 28 9.64 16.72 -2.46
N ARG A 29 8.83 17.49 -1.72
CA ARG A 29 8.69 18.93 -1.93
C ARG A 29 10.00 19.68 -1.66
N SER A 30 10.74 19.32 -0.60
CA SER A 30 11.98 20.02 -0.23
C SER A 30 13.11 19.83 -1.25
N VAL A 31 13.10 18.75 -2.03
CA VAL A 31 14.08 18.50 -3.11
C VAL A 31 13.63 19.06 -4.47
N GLY A 32 12.59 19.88 -4.51
CA GLY A 32 12.15 20.59 -5.71
C GLY A 32 11.06 19.90 -6.53
N VAL A 33 10.47 18.79 -6.05
CA VAL A 33 9.33 18.17 -6.74
C VAL A 33 8.07 18.99 -6.50
N GLN A 34 7.56 19.61 -7.56
CA GLN A 34 6.34 20.42 -7.50
C GLN A 34 5.06 19.57 -7.53
N LYS A 35 5.08 18.46 -8.27
CA LYS A 35 3.94 17.55 -8.42
C LYS A 35 4.08 16.37 -7.46
N VAL A 36 3.50 16.49 -6.26
CA VAL A 36 3.42 15.39 -5.28
C VAL A 36 1.97 15.02 -5.01
N GLN A 37 1.63 13.74 -5.13
CA GLN A 37 0.29 13.21 -4.87
C GLN A 37 0.38 12.04 -3.90
N VAL A 38 -0.48 12.02 -2.89
CA VAL A 38 -0.64 10.89 -1.97
C VAL A 38 -1.97 10.21 -2.29
N VAL A 39 -1.95 8.91 -2.52
CA VAL A 39 -3.15 8.11 -2.83
C VAL A 39 -3.24 6.89 -1.93
N ASP A 40 -4.45 6.43 -1.64
CA ASP A 40 -4.64 5.16 -0.98
C ASP A 40 -4.32 4.00 -1.93
N THR A 41 -3.52 3.05 -1.47
CA THR A 41 -3.05 1.90 -2.28
C THR A 41 -4.20 0.97 -2.70
N TRP A 42 -5.28 0.92 -1.93
CA TRP A 42 -6.45 0.07 -2.17
C TRP A 42 -7.46 0.71 -3.12
N GLN A 43 -7.41 2.03 -3.28
CA GLN A 43 -8.25 2.76 -4.24
C GLN A 43 -7.67 2.70 -5.66
N ARG A 44 -7.75 1.52 -6.29
CA ARG A 44 -7.15 1.23 -7.62
C ARG A 44 -7.45 2.29 -8.70
N LYS A 45 -8.68 2.80 -8.73
CA LYS A 45 -9.08 3.85 -9.68
C LYS A 45 -8.31 5.15 -9.44
N GLU A 46 -8.10 5.52 -8.18
CA GLU A 46 -7.34 6.72 -7.81
C GLU A 46 -5.86 6.58 -8.11
N VAL A 47 -5.27 5.43 -7.79
CA VAL A 47 -3.88 5.11 -8.14
C VAL A 47 -3.67 5.27 -9.65
N GLY A 48 -4.55 4.70 -10.47
CA GLY A 48 -4.47 4.84 -11.92
C GLY A 48 -4.60 6.29 -12.41
N ARG A 49 -5.49 7.09 -11.79
CA ARG A 49 -5.61 8.53 -12.12
C ARG A 49 -4.36 9.31 -11.74
N ALA A 50 -3.79 9.05 -10.56
CA ALA A 50 -2.60 9.73 -10.08
C ALA A 50 -1.39 9.44 -10.96
N ILE A 51 -1.19 8.18 -11.35
CA ILE A 51 -0.10 7.80 -12.27
C ILE A 51 -0.26 8.52 -13.61
N ARG A 52 -1.47 8.53 -14.21
CA ARG A 52 -1.71 9.26 -15.47
C ARG A 52 -1.45 10.76 -15.34
N SER A 53 -1.88 11.37 -14.23
CA SER A 53 -1.63 12.79 -13.98
C SER A 53 -0.15 13.10 -13.80
N ALA A 54 0.63 12.20 -13.19
CA ALA A 54 2.06 12.35 -13.02
C ALA A 54 2.81 12.21 -14.35
N LEU A 55 2.43 11.24 -15.20
CA LEU A 55 3.03 11.05 -16.52
C LEU A 55 2.78 12.22 -17.48
N ALA A 56 1.63 12.88 -17.38
CA ALA A 56 1.29 14.05 -18.19
C ALA A 56 1.96 15.35 -17.70
N TYR A 57 2.63 15.34 -16.54
CA TYR A 57 3.26 16.52 -15.98
C TYR A 57 4.63 16.76 -16.61
N ALA A 58 4.88 17.97 -17.09
CA ALA A 58 6.17 18.37 -17.65
C ALA A 58 7.18 18.64 -16.51
N GLY A 59 7.77 17.57 -15.97
CA GLY A 59 8.82 17.63 -14.95
C GLY A 59 8.77 16.45 -13.97
N PRO A 60 9.63 16.45 -12.93
CA PRO A 60 9.59 15.43 -11.89
C PRO A 60 8.25 15.44 -11.16
N ALA A 61 7.65 14.25 -11.04
CA ALA A 61 6.43 14.01 -10.27
C ALA A 61 6.60 12.80 -9.36
N VAL A 62 6.01 12.86 -8.17
CA VAL A 62 6.07 11.80 -7.17
C VAL A 62 4.64 11.40 -6.77
N VAL A 63 4.34 10.11 -6.89
CA VAL A 63 3.09 9.50 -6.41
C VAL A 63 3.42 8.60 -5.22
N ILE A 64 2.89 8.93 -4.05
CA ILE A 64 3.05 8.17 -2.81
C ILE A 64 1.79 7.33 -2.60
N ALA A 65 1.85 6.05 -2.95
CA ALA A 65 0.82 5.10 -2.59
C ALA A 65 0.97 4.72 -1.11
N ARG A 66 0.00 5.14 -0.28
CA ARG A 66 -0.02 4.91 1.15
C ARG A 66 -1.09 3.88 1.49
N GLY A 67 -0.74 2.88 2.28
CA GLY A 67 -1.67 1.85 2.70
C GLY A 67 -0.95 0.76 3.48
N PRO A 68 -1.67 -0.04 4.29
CA PRO A 68 -1.09 -1.16 5.01
C PRO A 68 -0.55 -2.21 4.03
N CYS A 69 0.60 -2.82 4.36
CA CYS A 69 1.16 -3.91 3.57
C CYS A 69 0.54 -5.24 4.02
N GLN A 70 -0.22 -5.89 3.14
CA GLN A 70 -0.91 -7.18 3.42
C GLN A 70 0.04 -8.32 3.83
N ARG A 71 1.33 -8.19 3.56
CA ARG A 71 2.35 -9.19 3.91
C ARG A 71 2.94 -9.00 5.31
N LEU A 72 2.58 -7.94 6.03
CA LEU A 72 3.05 -7.74 7.40
C LEU A 72 2.39 -8.73 8.35
N PRO A 73 3.13 -9.30 9.32
CA PRO A 73 2.57 -10.22 10.31
C PRO A 73 1.38 -9.63 11.07
N GLU A 74 1.44 -8.34 11.42
CA GLU A 74 0.33 -7.68 12.11
C GLU A 74 -0.94 -7.66 11.24
N MET A 75 -0.81 -7.43 9.92
CA MET A 75 -1.93 -7.44 8.97
C MET A 75 -2.45 -8.85 8.62
N ARG A 76 -1.65 -9.90 8.86
CA ARG A 76 -2.13 -11.29 8.77
C ARG A 76 -3.05 -11.66 9.93
N MET A 77 -2.92 -10.96 11.06
CA MET A 77 -3.70 -11.20 12.27
C MET A 77 -4.81 -10.16 12.47
N SER A 78 -4.65 -8.93 11.99
CA SER A 78 -5.64 -7.86 12.09
C SER A 78 -6.23 -7.44 10.73
N GLU A 79 -7.55 -7.25 10.72
CA GLU A 79 -8.46 -6.86 9.62
C GLU A 79 -8.77 -7.90 8.52
N ARG A 80 -7.87 -8.82 8.16
CA ARG A 80 -8.19 -9.94 7.22
C ARG A 80 -7.94 -11.34 7.79
N GLY A 81 -7.48 -11.41 9.04
CA GLY A 81 -6.90 -12.61 9.65
C GLY A 81 -7.85 -13.59 10.33
N ALA A 82 -9.19 -13.45 10.23
CA ALA A 82 -10.09 -14.34 10.97
C ALA A 82 -11.47 -14.58 10.36
N LEU A 83 -11.64 -14.43 9.04
CA LEU A 83 -12.80 -15.04 8.38
C LEU A 83 -12.27 -15.94 7.26
N PRO A 84 -12.19 -17.26 7.48
CA PRO A 84 -12.02 -18.17 6.36
C PRO A 84 -13.09 -17.84 5.32
N TYR A 85 -12.68 -17.63 4.08
CA TYR A 85 -13.65 -17.62 2.99
C TYR A 85 -14.34 -18.97 2.98
N PHE A 86 -15.67 -18.97 3.06
CA PHE A 86 -16.46 -20.17 2.93
C PHE A 86 -17.08 -20.20 1.54
N VAL A 87 -17.21 -21.41 0.99
CA VAL A 87 -17.99 -21.63 -0.22
C VAL A 87 -19.42 -21.87 0.22
N ASP A 88 -20.35 -21.04 -0.25
CA ASP A 88 -21.77 -21.35 -0.14
C ASP A 88 -22.09 -22.48 -1.12
N GLU A 89 -22.36 -23.67 -0.60
CA GLU A 89 -22.66 -24.85 -1.42
C GLU A 89 -23.92 -24.69 -2.27
N SER A 90 -24.87 -23.85 -1.85
CA SER A 90 -26.10 -23.60 -2.61
C SER A 90 -25.87 -22.77 -3.88
N LEU A 91 -24.81 -21.96 -3.89
CA LEU A 91 -24.42 -21.12 -5.02
C LEU A 91 -23.23 -21.70 -5.81
N CYS A 92 -22.64 -22.80 -5.34
CA CYS A 92 -21.45 -23.39 -5.92
C CYS A 92 -21.76 -24.13 -7.23
N THR A 93 -21.14 -23.68 -8.32
CA THR A 93 -21.25 -24.30 -9.64
C THR A 93 -20.12 -25.28 -9.98
N LYS A 94 -19.24 -25.59 -9.01
CA LYS A 94 -18.05 -26.46 -9.18
C LYS A 94 -17.11 -26.02 -10.32
N CYS A 95 -16.97 -24.70 -10.51
CA CYS A 95 -16.17 -24.12 -11.59
C CYS A 95 -14.69 -23.88 -11.24
N ASP A 96 -14.25 -24.25 -10.03
CA ASP A 96 -12.90 -24.08 -9.50
C ASP A 96 -12.34 -22.65 -9.49
N ALA A 97 -13.18 -21.64 -9.73
CA ALA A 97 -12.76 -20.24 -9.72
C ALA A 97 -12.23 -19.78 -8.36
N CYS A 98 -12.74 -20.35 -7.26
CA CYS A 98 -12.32 -20.05 -5.90
C CYS A 98 -10.86 -20.43 -5.60
N PHE A 99 -10.28 -21.42 -6.31
CA PHE A 99 -8.87 -21.79 -6.17
C PHE A 99 -7.91 -20.83 -6.87
N LYS A 100 -8.43 -19.92 -7.71
CA LYS A 100 -7.64 -18.92 -8.44
C LYS A 100 -7.50 -17.60 -7.67
N VAL A 101 -8.02 -17.52 -6.44
CA VAL A 101 -8.13 -16.31 -5.60
C VAL A 101 -6.96 -16.21 -4.62
#